data_AF-A0A938MD68-F1
#
_entry.id   AF-A0A938MD68-F1
#
_cell.length_a   1.000
_cell.length_b   1.000
_cell.length_c   1.000
_cell.angle_alpha   90.00
_cell.angle_beta   90.00
_cell.angle_gamma   90.00
#
_symmetry.space_group_name_H-M   'P 1'
#
loop_
_entity.id
_entity.type
_entity.pdbx_description
1 polymer ?
#
loop_
_entity_poly.entity_id
_entity_poly.type
_entity_poly.pdbx_seq_one_letter_code
_entity_poly.pdbx_strand_id
1 'polypeptide(L)'
;MTTAGCKVIPLTRREFLAAGAGWVALTALASRANAQATAKPEFTFALVSDTHVGRKGEGPSRNMALAVEEINASPAQFTVFCGDLVDNGMKPENEKRYPEWAEIAGRLNKPFYAVPGNHDPEDRFKQHVRKETDFAFDHERFRF
;
A
#
# COMPACT_ATOMS: atom_id res chain seq x y z
N MET A 1 -65.21 -20.30 -33.58
CA MET A 1 -64.77 -19.12 -32.80
C MET A 1 -64.90 -19.48 -31.34
N THR A 2 -63.76 -19.76 -30.70
CA THR A 2 -63.65 -20.40 -29.39
C THR A 2 -63.00 -19.40 -28.45
N THR A 3 -63.71 -18.93 -27.44
CA THR A 3 -63.13 -18.17 -26.32
C THR A 3 -62.99 -19.11 -25.12
N ALA A 4 -61.74 -19.46 -24.81
CA ALA A 4 -61.40 -20.27 -23.64
C ALA A 4 -61.54 -19.42 -22.36
N GLY A 5 -62.39 -19.87 -21.44
CA GLY A 5 -62.52 -19.27 -20.11
C GLY A 5 -61.30 -19.58 -19.24
N CYS A 6 -60.66 -18.54 -18.71
CA CYS A 6 -59.59 -18.68 -17.72
C CYS A 6 -60.18 -19.16 -16.39
N LYS A 7 -59.84 -20.38 -15.98
CA LYS A 7 -60.21 -20.93 -14.67
C LYS A 7 -59.14 -20.50 -13.66
N VAL A 8 -59.48 -19.60 -12.75
CA VAL A 8 -58.60 -19.22 -11.63
C VAL A 8 -58.67 -20.34 -10.59
N ILE A 9 -57.56 -21.04 -10.38
CA ILE A 9 -57.44 -22.08 -9.35
C ILE A 9 -57.03 -21.38 -8.04
N PRO A 10 -57.84 -21.43 -6.97
CA PRO A 10 -57.46 -20.83 -5.69
C PRO A 10 -56.37 -21.67 -5.03
N LEU A 11 -55.25 -21.02 -4.70
CA LEU A 11 -54.16 -21.64 -3.93
C LEU A 11 -54.65 -22.03 -2.54
N THR A 12 -54.38 -23.26 -2.13
CA THR A 12 -54.72 -23.76 -0.80
C THR A 12 -53.77 -23.18 0.25
N ARG A 13 -54.22 -23.08 1.52
CA ARG A 13 -53.39 -22.55 2.63
C ARG A 13 -52.04 -23.29 2.78
N ARG A 14 -51.97 -24.57 2.41
CA ARG A 14 -50.74 -25.37 2.43
C ARG A 14 -49.77 -24.99 1.32
N GLU A 15 -50.27 -24.70 0.12
CA GLU A 15 -49.45 -24.23 -1.00
C GLU A 15 -48.89 -22.82 -0.73
N PHE A 16 -49.66 -21.97 -0.06
CA PHE A 16 -49.22 -20.62 0.35
C PHE A 16 -48.08 -20.67 1.39
N LEU A 17 -48.15 -21.61 2.35
CA LEU A 17 -47.10 -21.81 3.36
C LEU A 17 -45.83 -22.44 2.75
N ALA A 18 -45.97 -23.37 1.80
CA ALA A 18 -44.84 -23.96 1.09
C ALA A 18 -44.09 -22.94 0.22
N ALA A 19 -44.81 -22.03 -0.43
CA ALA A 19 -44.23 -20.94 -1.20
C ALA A 19 -43.43 -19.96 -0.31
N GLY A 20 -43.92 -19.65 0.89
CA GLY A 20 -43.23 -18.75 1.84
C GLY A 20 -41.93 -19.33 2.40
N ALA A 21 -41.90 -20.63 2.71
CA ALA A 21 -40.70 -21.30 3.21
C ALA A 21 -39.57 -21.39 2.17
N GLY A 22 -39.92 -21.62 0.90
CA GLY A 22 -38.98 -21.64 -0.22
C GLY A 22 -38.32 -20.28 -0.47
N TRP A 23 -39.09 -19.19 -0.37
CA TRP A 23 -38.57 -17.82 -0.55
C TRP A 23 -37.62 -17.39 0.58
N VAL A 24 -37.96 -17.70 1.84
CA VAL A 24 -37.10 -17.39 2.99
C VAL A 24 -35.80 -18.18 2.93
N ALA A 25 -35.85 -19.46 2.51
CA ALA A 25 -34.65 -20.28 2.32
C ALA A 25 -33.78 -19.77 1.16
N LEU A 26 -34.38 -19.31 0.04
CA LEU A 26 -33.65 -18.79 -1.11
C LEU A 26 -32.96 -17.46 -0.81
N THR A 27 -33.61 -16.56 -0.06
CA THR A 27 -32.98 -15.31 0.41
C THR A 27 -31.88 -15.57 1.43
N ALA A 28 -32.07 -16.54 2.35
CA ALA A 28 -31.06 -16.89 3.34
C ALA A 28 -29.80 -17.53 2.72
N LEU A 29 -29.93 -18.36 1.68
CA LEU A 29 -28.78 -18.88 0.93
C LEU A 29 -28.10 -17.78 0.09
N ALA A 30 -28.86 -16.91 -0.58
CA ALA A 30 -28.28 -15.79 -1.34
C ALA A 30 -27.51 -14.79 -0.45
N SER A 31 -27.97 -14.60 0.80
CA SER A 31 -27.31 -13.71 1.78
C SER A 31 -25.99 -14.28 2.29
N ARG A 32 -25.85 -15.62 2.35
CA ARG A 32 -24.60 -16.29 2.74
C ARG A 32 -23.56 -16.33 1.64
N ALA A 33 -23.97 -16.37 0.37
CA ALA A 33 -23.04 -16.29 -0.76
C ALA A 33 -22.37 -14.90 -0.88
N ASN A 34 -23.06 -13.83 -0.47
CA ASN A 34 -22.52 -12.46 -0.48
C ASN A 34 -21.69 -12.09 0.77
N ALA A 35 -21.71 -12.90 1.83
CA ALA A 35 -20.97 -12.61 3.06
C ALA A 35 -19.50 -13.04 3.00
N GLN A 36 -19.08 -13.74 1.95
CA GLN A 36 -17.68 -13.94 1.63
C GLN A 36 -17.13 -12.66 0.98
N ALA A 37 -17.15 -11.54 1.70
CA ALA A 37 -16.31 -10.41 1.37
C ALA A 37 -14.88 -10.95 1.39
N THR A 38 -14.30 -11.18 0.21
CA THR A 38 -12.90 -11.54 0.09
C THR A 38 -12.13 -10.39 0.72
N ALA A 39 -11.59 -10.61 1.92
CA ALA A 39 -10.67 -9.66 2.51
C ALA A 39 -9.60 -9.40 1.45
N LYS A 40 -9.52 -8.15 0.95
CA LYS A 40 -8.46 -7.79 0.01
C LYS A 40 -7.14 -8.16 0.67
N PRO A 41 -6.20 -8.78 -0.07
CA PRO A 41 -4.95 -9.22 0.52
C PRO A 41 -4.28 -8.05 1.24
N GLU A 42 -3.78 -8.30 2.44
CA GLU A 42 -2.91 -7.37 3.14
C GLU A 42 -1.70 -7.07 2.24
N PHE A 43 -1.23 -5.82 2.26
CA PHE A 43 0.02 -5.45 1.60
C PHE A 43 1.10 -5.22 2.64
N THR A 44 2.35 -5.36 2.21
CA THR A 44 3.53 -5.04 3.02
C THR A 44 4.26 -3.89 2.36
N PHE A 45 4.85 -3.02 3.18
CA PHE A 45 5.78 -1.98 2.74
C PHE A 45 6.96 -1.95 3.69
N ALA A 46 8.10 -1.45 3.22
CA ALA A 46 9.28 -1.24 4.04
C ALA A 46 9.32 0.20 4.56
N LEU A 47 9.71 0.38 5.82
CA LEU A 47 10.03 1.67 6.40
C LEU A 47 11.50 1.67 6.80
N VAL A 48 12.24 2.66 6.31
CA VAL A 48 13.66 2.87 6.59
C VAL A 48 13.83 4.30 7.11
N SER A 49 14.73 4.50 8.06
CA SER A 49 15.02 5.83 8.61
C SER A 49 16.50 5.89 8.99
N ASP A 50 17.04 7.10 9.16
CA ASP A 50 18.34 7.34 9.78
C ASP A 50 19.49 6.59 9.07
N THR A 51 19.48 6.61 7.72
CA THR A 51 20.53 5.94 6.94
C THR A 51 21.89 6.57 7.15
N HIS A 52 21.95 7.87 7.50
CA HIS A 52 23.18 8.58 7.87
C HIS A 52 24.37 8.30 6.94
N VAL A 53 24.14 8.30 5.62
CA VAL A 53 25.19 8.04 4.62
C VAL A 53 26.34 9.04 4.83
N GLY A 54 27.57 8.52 4.87
CA GLY A 54 28.79 9.27 5.18
C GLY A 54 29.13 9.39 6.67
N ARG A 55 28.32 8.89 7.60
CA ARG A 55 28.63 8.89 9.04
C ARG A 55 29.77 7.93 9.36
N LYS A 56 30.91 8.48 9.82
CA LYS A 56 32.09 7.70 10.26
C LYS A 56 32.59 6.72 9.17
N GLY A 57 32.57 7.14 7.90
CA GLY A 57 33.04 6.36 6.76
C GLY A 57 31.91 5.66 5.99
N GLU A 58 32.22 4.52 5.37
CA GLU A 58 31.34 3.82 4.41
C GLU A 58 30.43 2.75 5.06
N GLY A 59 30.47 2.61 6.38
CA GLY A 59 29.64 1.65 7.13
C GLY A 59 28.14 1.85 6.89
N PRO A 60 27.60 3.09 7.05
CA PRO A 60 26.19 3.36 6.81
C PRO A 60 25.76 3.07 5.36
N SER A 61 26.59 3.42 4.37
CA SER A 61 26.33 3.10 2.96
C SER A 61 26.20 1.59 2.71
N ARG A 62 27.10 0.79 3.30
CA ARG A 62 27.03 -0.68 3.21
C ARG A 62 25.78 -1.23 3.88
N ASN A 63 25.42 -0.72 5.06
CA ASN A 63 24.22 -1.16 5.76
C ASN A 63 22.96 -0.82 4.97
N MET A 64 22.89 0.38 4.38
CA MET A 64 21.77 0.78 3.52
C MET A 64 21.69 -0.11 2.27
N ALA A 65 22.83 -0.45 1.65
CA ALA A 65 22.85 -1.36 0.50
C ALA A 65 22.34 -2.76 0.85
N LEU A 66 22.73 -3.31 2.01
CA LEU A 66 22.22 -4.58 2.51
C LEU A 66 20.71 -4.51 2.79
N ALA A 67 20.23 -3.43 3.40
CA ALA A 67 18.79 -3.22 3.62
C ALA A 67 18.02 -3.17 2.30
N VAL A 68 18.56 -2.54 1.25
CA VAL A 68 17.96 -2.52 -0.08
C VAL A 68 17.90 -3.93 -0.69
N GLU A 69 18.94 -4.74 -0.54
CA GLU A 69 18.94 -6.15 -0.98
C GLU A 69 17.87 -6.98 -0.25
N GLU A 70 17.76 -6.82 1.07
CA GLU A 70 16.73 -7.50 1.88
C GLU A 70 15.32 -7.06 1.50
N ILE A 71 15.08 -5.76 1.30
CA ILE A 71 13.79 -5.23 0.87
C ILE A 71 13.41 -5.78 -0.51
N ASN A 72 14.37 -5.84 -1.44
CA ASN A 72 14.15 -6.39 -2.78
C ASN A 72 13.77 -7.88 -2.76
N ALA A 73 14.21 -8.64 -1.75
CA ALA A 73 13.85 -10.04 -1.55
C ALA A 73 12.53 -10.23 -0.75
N SER A 74 11.96 -9.15 -0.22
CA SER A 74 10.74 -9.16 0.60
C SER A 74 9.46 -8.98 -0.25
N PRO A 75 8.27 -9.24 0.31
CA PRO A 75 7.00 -8.94 -0.37
C PRO A 75 6.62 -7.44 -0.35
N ALA A 76 7.52 -6.55 0.09
CA ALA A 76 7.24 -5.12 0.16
C ALA A 76 6.88 -4.55 -1.23
N GLN A 77 5.79 -3.80 -1.28
CA GLN A 77 5.28 -3.22 -2.53
C GLN A 77 5.87 -1.83 -2.81
N PHE A 78 6.35 -1.15 -1.77
CA PHE A 78 7.07 0.12 -1.83
C PHE A 78 7.89 0.32 -0.55
N THR A 79 8.75 1.35 -0.55
CA THR A 79 9.59 1.73 0.60
C THR A 79 9.37 3.19 0.97
N VAL A 80 9.35 3.49 2.27
CA VAL A 80 9.32 4.87 2.79
C VAL A 80 10.61 5.13 3.56
N PHE A 81 11.34 6.18 3.18
CA PHE A 81 12.50 6.71 3.89
C PHE A 81 12.08 7.92 4.73
N CYS A 82 12.15 7.78 6.05
CA CYS A 82 11.67 8.74 7.04
C CYS A 82 12.74 9.74 7.53
N GLY A 83 13.62 10.17 6.62
CA GLY A 83 14.61 11.21 6.91
C GLY A 83 15.95 10.72 7.46
N ASP A 84 16.80 11.70 7.75
CA ASP A 84 18.20 11.57 8.13
C ASP A 84 18.98 10.70 7.13
N LEU A 85 18.85 11.10 5.85
CA LEU A 85 19.38 10.36 4.72
C LEU A 85 20.92 10.35 4.72
N VAL A 86 21.51 11.53 4.93
CA VAL A 86 22.95 11.75 5.10
C VAL A 86 23.27 12.24 6.51
N ASP A 87 24.53 12.14 6.93
CA ASP A 87 24.90 12.44 8.32
C ASP A 87 24.79 13.91 8.73
N ASN A 88 24.99 14.87 7.80
CA ASN A 88 24.81 16.30 8.07
C ASN A 88 24.81 17.07 6.74
N GLY A 89 23.66 17.22 6.09
CA GLY A 89 23.55 17.84 4.78
C GLY A 89 23.98 19.32 4.72
N MET A 90 24.17 20.01 5.85
CA MET A 90 24.73 21.37 5.88
C MET A 90 26.24 21.40 5.63
N LYS A 91 26.93 20.27 5.80
CA LYS A 91 28.38 20.16 5.66
C LYS A 91 28.73 19.67 4.25
N PRO A 92 29.60 20.36 3.49
CA PRO A 92 29.94 19.95 2.12
C PRO A 92 30.45 18.51 2.00
N GLU A 93 31.16 18.00 3.01
CA GLU A 93 31.65 16.62 3.03
C GLU A 93 30.54 15.55 3.12
N ASN A 94 29.37 15.91 3.65
CA ASN A 94 28.20 15.05 3.77
C ASN A 94 27.14 15.39 2.70
N GLU A 95 26.99 16.64 2.28
CA GLU A 95 26.11 17.03 1.16
C GLU A 95 26.43 16.22 -0.10
N LYS A 96 27.72 16.05 -0.42
CA LYS A 96 28.18 15.23 -1.56
C LYS A 96 27.80 13.75 -1.48
N ARG A 97 27.21 13.29 -0.38
CA ARG A 97 26.77 11.90 -0.16
C ARG A 97 25.31 11.69 -0.56
N TYR A 98 24.53 12.73 -0.82
CA TYR A 98 23.18 12.55 -1.36
C TYR A 98 23.13 11.77 -2.68
N PRO A 99 24.03 12.01 -3.66
CA PRO A 99 24.06 11.19 -4.89
C PRO A 99 24.31 9.70 -4.61
N GLU A 100 25.16 9.37 -3.64
CA GLU A 100 25.41 8.00 -3.21
C GLU A 100 24.17 7.38 -2.55
N TRP A 101 23.53 8.12 -1.64
CA TRP A 101 22.26 7.71 -1.06
C TRP A 101 21.19 7.44 -2.13
N ALA A 102 21.05 8.34 -3.10
CA ALA A 102 20.09 8.23 -4.20
C ALA A 102 20.42 7.06 -5.13
N GLU A 103 21.70 6.80 -5.38
CA GLU A 103 22.16 5.63 -6.13
C GLU A 103 21.78 4.33 -5.43
N ILE A 104 22.02 4.22 -4.12
CA ILE A 104 21.67 3.03 -3.34
C ILE A 104 20.16 2.83 -3.30
N ALA A 105 19.38 3.89 -2.99
CA ALA A 105 17.93 3.83 -2.98
C ALA A 105 17.36 3.48 -4.38
N GLY A 106 17.99 3.99 -5.44
CA GLY A 106 17.63 3.69 -6.83
C GLY A 106 17.82 2.23 -7.25
N ARG A 107 18.47 1.39 -6.43
CA ARG A 107 18.57 -0.06 -6.63
C ARG A 107 17.34 -0.83 -6.11
N LEU A 108 16.39 -0.16 -5.46
CA LEU A 108 15.11 -0.77 -5.11
C LEU A 108 14.34 -1.15 -6.38
N ASN A 109 13.85 -2.38 -6.44
CA ASN A 109 13.05 -2.91 -7.55
C ASN A 109 11.60 -2.39 -7.54
N LYS A 110 11.23 -1.67 -6.48
CA LYS A 110 9.88 -1.14 -6.21
C LYS A 110 9.98 0.36 -5.91
N PRO A 111 8.88 1.11 -6.06
CA PRO A 111 8.89 2.55 -5.78
C PRO A 111 9.34 2.85 -4.35
N PHE A 112 10.06 3.96 -4.17
CA PHE A 112 10.35 4.49 -2.84
C PHE A 112 9.91 5.95 -2.73
N TYR A 113 9.65 6.36 -1.49
CA TYR A 113 9.26 7.71 -1.14
C TYR A 113 10.16 8.18 0.00
N ALA A 114 10.81 9.32 -0.16
CA ALA A 114 11.65 9.90 0.88
C ALA A 114 11.07 11.24 1.35
N VAL A 115 11.27 11.54 2.62
CA VAL A 115 11.10 12.87 3.24
C VAL A 115 12.40 13.27 3.94
N PRO A 116 12.70 14.57 4.10
CA PRO A 116 13.89 14.99 4.83
C PRO A 116 13.74 14.79 6.35
N GLY A 117 14.84 14.48 7.03
CA GLY A 117 14.94 14.60 8.49
C GLY A 117 15.64 15.90 8.91
N ASN A 118 15.98 16.06 10.19
CA ASN A 118 16.67 17.26 10.65
C ASN A 118 18.14 17.32 10.20
N HIS A 119 18.73 16.20 9.80
CA HIS A 119 20.05 16.17 9.17
C HIS A 119 20.02 16.47 7.67
N ASP A 120 18.82 16.65 7.09
CA ASP A 120 18.60 16.94 5.68
C ASP A 120 18.03 18.34 5.46
N PRO A 121 18.87 19.38 5.28
CA PRO A 121 18.39 20.71 4.96
C PRO A 121 17.51 20.69 3.72
N GLU A 122 16.36 21.36 3.79
CA GLU A 122 15.29 21.24 2.80
C GLU A 122 15.76 21.59 1.38
N ASP A 123 16.59 22.63 1.23
CA ASP A 123 17.19 23.04 -0.04
C ASP A 123 18.09 21.96 -0.64
N ARG A 124 18.88 21.29 0.19
CA ARG A 124 19.81 20.22 -0.22
C ARG A 124 19.09 18.93 -0.55
N PHE A 125 18.14 18.55 0.29
CA PHE A 125 17.24 17.45 -0.02
C PHE A 125 16.53 17.68 -1.36
N LYS A 126 15.99 18.89 -1.59
CA LYS A 126 15.29 19.23 -2.85
C LYS A 126 16.19 19.21 -4.06
N GLN A 127 17.45 19.60 -3.90
CA GLN A 127 18.45 19.60 -4.95
C GLN A 127 18.85 18.19 -5.37
N HIS A 128 18.95 17.25 -4.43
CA HIS A 128 19.57 15.94 -4.69
C HIS A 128 18.62 14.74 -4.69
N VAL A 129 17.49 14.82 -3.98
CA VAL A 129 16.61 13.67 -3.73
C VAL A 129 15.30 13.83 -4.49
N ARG A 130 14.51 14.85 -4.16
CA ARG A 130 13.21 15.12 -4.81
C ARG A 130 12.67 16.51 -4.46
N LYS A 131 11.82 17.07 -5.32
CA LYS A 131 11.31 18.45 -5.15
C LYS A 131 10.31 18.60 -4.00
N GLU A 132 9.48 17.61 -3.75
CA GLU A 132 8.44 17.64 -2.72
C GLU A 132 8.98 17.08 -1.39
N THR A 133 8.77 17.82 -0.30
CA THR A 133 9.20 17.43 1.06
C THR A 133 8.03 17.08 1.97
N ASP A 134 6.83 17.52 1.60
CA ASP A 134 5.55 17.13 2.18
C ASP A 134 4.64 16.73 1.02
N PHE A 135 4.15 15.50 1.05
CA PHE A 135 3.27 14.95 0.02
C PHE A 135 2.50 13.78 0.61
N ALA A 136 1.43 13.42 -0.08
CA ALA A 136 0.67 12.21 0.19
C ALA A 136 0.57 11.38 -1.09
N PHE A 137 0.41 10.07 -0.93
CA PHE A 137 0.11 9.17 -2.04
C PHE A 137 -0.87 8.09 -1.62
N ASP A 138 -1.66 7.63 -2.57
CA ASP A 138 -2.61 6.55 -2.34
C ASP A 138 -1.98 5.21 -2.75
N HIS A 139 -2.07 4.22 -1.87
CA HIS A 139 -1.79 2.82 -2.16
C HIS A 139 -3.04 1.99 -1.87
N GLU A 140 -3.69 1.54 -2.95
CA GLU A 140 -5.01 0.92 -2.91
C GLU A 140 -6.08 1.81 -2.23
N ARG A 141 -6.46 1.49 -0.99
CA ARG A 141 -7.45 2.23 -0.19
C ARG A 141 -6.83 3.03 0.95
N PHE A 142 -5.50 3.02 1.06
CA PHE A 142 -4.75 3.65 2.13
C PHE A 142 -4.06 4.89 1.60
N ARG A 143 -4.12 5.98 2.35
CA ARG A 143 -3.39 7.21 2.07
C ARG A 143 -2.22 7.32 3.02
N PHE A 144 -1.03 7.45 2.44
CA PHE A 144 0.23 7.72 3.11
C PHE A 144 0.54 9.20 3.00
#